data_AF-A0A7X8R552-F1
#
_entry.id   AF-A0A7X8R552-F1
#
_cell.length_a   1.000
_cell.length_b   1.000
_cell.length_c   1.000
_cell.angle_alpha   90.00
_cell.angle_beta   90.00
_cell.angle_gamma   90.00
#
_symmetry.space_group_name_H-M   'P 1'
#
loop_
_entity.id
_entity.type
_entity.pdbx_description
1 polymer ?
#
loop_
_entity_poly.entity_id
_entity_poly.type
_entity_poly.pdbx_seq_one_letter_code
_entity_poly.pdbx_strand_id
1 'polypeptide(L)'
;MRENLVPPHGGALQPRLLAGAALQQELARAGTLPVIRITSRETSDLIMMAIGAFSPLDGFMRQFDYESVLQSMHLADGTLWPIPITLAVSQQQATGLAMGDRIALVDDETGELIATMVIEDKYRYDKTLEAKQVFRTTDAAHPGVAKLFNQQEVLLGGPVT
;
A
#
# COMPACT_ATOMS: atom_id res chain seq x y z
N MET A 1 -10.63 -33.82 2.60
CA MET A 1 -11.22 -32.97 1.55
C MET A 1 -10.54 -31.61 1.57
N ARG A 2 -9.52 -31.39 0.73
CA ARG A 2 -8.89 -30.08 0.46
C ARG A 2 -8.58 -29.95 -1.04
N GLU A 3 -9.34 -30.62 -1.91
CA GLU A 3 -8.95 -30.83 -3.31
C GLU A 3 -9.88 -30.15 -4.32
N ASN A 4 -10.46 -28.97 -4.04
CA ASN A 4 -11.25 -28.26 -5.06
C ASN A 4 -11.40 -26.74 -4.84
N LEU A 5 -10.44 -26.07 -4.20
CA LEU A 5 -10.43 -24.61 -4.11
C LEU A 5 -9.48 -24.03 -5.16
N VAL A 6 -9.89 -22.92 -5.79
CA VAL A 6 -9.01 -22.13 -6.66
C VAL A 6 -7.83 -21.65 -5.82
N PRO A 7 -6.58 -21.83 -6.27
CA PRO A 7 -5.43 -21.37 -5.53
C PRO A 7 -5.46 -19.85 -5.37
N PRO A 8 -4.97 -19.31 -4.24
CA PRO A 8 -4.77 -17.87 -4.09
C PRO A 8 -3.92 -17.31 -5.23
N HIS A 9 -4.14 -16.04 -5.56
CA HIS A 9 -3.34 -15.34 -6.54
C HIS A 9 -1.87 -15.30 -6.11
N GLY A 10 -0.93 -15.50 -7.06
CA GLY A 10 0.49 -15.70 -6.73
C GLY A 10 0.83 -17.07 -6.12
N GLY A 11 -0.13 -17.99 -6.03
CA GLY A 11 0.08 -19.39 -5.63
C GLY A 11 -0.03 -19.69 -4.14
N ALA A 12 0.01 -18.68 -3.26
CA ALA A 12 -0.14 -18.85 -1.82
C ALA A 12 -0.88 -17.68 -1.18
N LEU A 13 -1.69 -17.98 -0.16
CA LEU A 13 -2.33 -16.95 0.66
C LEU A 13 -1.28 -16.38 1.62
N GLN A 14 -1.10 -15.07 1.63
CA GLN A 14 -0.12 -14.35 2.45
C GLN A 14 -0.77 -13.28 3.33
N PRO A 15 -1.52 -13.65 4.38
CA PRO A 15 -2.08 -12.69 5.33
C PRO A 15 -0.97 -11.94 6.08
N ARG A 16 -1.14 -10.63 6.26
CA ARG A 16 -0.23 -9.78 7.05
C ARG A 16 -0.69 -9.55 8.49
N LEU A 17 -1.87 -10.03 8.86
CA LEU A 17 -2.41 -9.84 10.21
C LEU A 17 -1.55 -10.54 11.27
N LEU A 18 -1.05 -9.76 12.22
CA LEU A 18 -0.36 -10.29 13.39
C LEU A 18 -1.33 -10.82 14.45
N ALA A 19 -0.89 -11.84 15.18
CA ALA A 19 -1.59 -12.40 16.33
C ALA A 19 -0.62 -12.77 17.46
N GLY A 20 -1.16 -12.95 18.66
CA GLY A 20 -0.40 -13.42 19.82
C GLY A 20 0.79 -12.52 20.17
N ALA A 21 1.94 -13.15 20.44
CA ALA A 21 3.15 -12.43 20.89
C ALA A 21 3.68 -11.43 19.85
N ALA A 22 3.59 -11.75 18.55
CA ALA A 22 4.06 -10.85 17.49
C ALA A 22 3.26 -9.54 17.47
N LEU A 23 1.93 -9.61 17.60
CA LEU A 23 1.07 -8.43 17.70
C LEU A 23 1.45 -7.55 18.90
N GLN A 24 1.62 -8.17 20.08
CA GLN A 24 1.99 -7.42 21.29
C GLN A 24 3.35 -6.71 21.14
N GLN A 25 4.31 -7.35 20.49
CA GLN A 25 5.61 -6.75 20.21
C GLN A 25 5.51 -5.59 19.22
N GLU A 26 4.71 -5.73 18.17
CA GLU A 26 4.56 -4.65 17.18
C GLU A 26 3.79 -3.46 17.77
N LEU A 27 2.74 -3.70 18.57
CA LEU A 27 2.02 -2.63 19.27
C LEU A 27 2.95 -1.82 20.19
N ALA A 28 3.81 -2.50 20.95
CA ALA A 28 4.79 -1.84 21.80
C ALA A 28 5.80 -1.01 20.99
N ARG A 29 6.24 -1.52 19.84
CA ARG A 29 7.16 -0.82 18.93
C ARG A 29 6.50 0.42 18.32
N ALA A 30 5.29 0.24 17.79
CA ALA A 30 4.53 1.26 17.09
C ALA A 30 4.32 2.53 17.92
N GLY A 31 4.19 2.40 19.25
CA GLY A 31 4.05 3.54 20.17
C GLY A 31 5.24 4.50 20.20
N THR A 32 6.38 4.16 19.59
CA THR A 32 7.57 5.01 19.51
C THR A 32 7.90 5.49 18.09
N LEU A 33 7.15 5.03 17.08
CA LEU A 33 7.45 5.31 15.68
C LEU A 33 6.89 6.67 15.25
N PRO A 34 7.50 7.32 14.25
CA PRO A 34 6.87 8.41 13.53
C PRO A 34 5.51 7.96 12.97
N VAL A 35 4.49 8.80 13.18
CA VAL A 35 3.11 8.51 12.76
C VAL A 35 2.85 9.12 11.38
N ILE A 36 2.33 8.30 10.48
CA ILE A 36 1.71 8.72 9.23
C ILE A 36 0.20 8.50 9.34
N ARG A 37 -0.54 9.59 9.18
CA ARG A 37 -2.00 9.55 9.10
C ARG A 37 -2.40 9.06 7.71
N ILE A 38 -3.24 8.04 7.67
CA ILE A 38 -3.67 7.39 6.43
C ILE A 38 -5.16 7.63 6.20
N THR A 39 -5.57 7.68 4.94
CA THR A 39 -6.97 7.83 4.57
C THR A 39 -7.71 6.50 4.69
N SER A 40 -9.04 6.55 4.68
CA SER A 40 -9.88 5.34 4.66
C SER A 40 -9.61 4.42 3.45
N ARG A 41 -9.06 4.94 2.34
CA ARG A 41 -8.58 4.10 1.22
C ARG A 41 -7.40 3.25 1.66
N GLU A 42 -6.34 3.88 2.16
CA GLU A 42 -5.13 3.16 2.57
C GLU A 42 -5.42 2.21 3.75
N THR A 43 -6.32 2.59 4.67
CA THR A 43 -6.82 1.71 5.73
C THR A 43 -7.49 0.46 5.14
N SER A 44 -8.32 0.63 4.12
CA SER A 44 -8.97 -0.50 3.43
C SER A 44 -7.94 -1.40 2.72
N ASP A 45 -6.95 -0.80 2.05
CA ASP A 45 -5.87 -1.54 1.39
C ASP A 45 -5.06 -2.38 2.39
N LEU A 46 -4.76 -1.82 3.58
CA LEU A 46 -4.11 -2.54 4.68
C LEU A 46 -4.95 -3.68 5.21
N ILE A 47 -6.27 -3.51 5.37
CA ILE A 47 -7.17 -4.60 5.78
C ILE A 47 -7.16 -5.73 4.75
N MET A 48 -7.19 -5.40 3.45
CA MET A 48 -7.13 -6.38 2.36
C MET A 48 -5.80 -7.17 2.37
N MET A 49 -4.68 -6.51 2.67
CA MET A 49 -3.39 -7.17 2.91
C MET A 49 -3.39 -8.02 4.18
N ALA A 50 -3.98 -7.52 5.27
CA ALA A 50 -4.03 -8.20 6.56
C ALA A 50 -4.72 -9.56 6.45
N ILE A 51 -5.83 -9.65 5.72
CA ILE A 51 -6.57 -10.91 5.50
C ILE A 51 -6.01 -11.74 4.34
N GLY A 52 -5.01 -11.24 3.62
CA GLY A 52 -4.39 -11.92 2.47
C GLY A 52 -5.19 -11.83 1.17
N ALA A 53 -6.26 -11.05 1.11
CA ALA A 53 -7.03 -10.82 -0.12
C ALA A 53 -6.18 -10.17 -1.22
N PHE A 54 -5.15 -9.40 -0.82
CA PHE A 54 -4.17 -8.82 -1.73
C PHE A 54 -2.91 -9.66 -1.94
N SER A 55 -2.94 -10.97 -1.65
CA SER A 55 -1.81 -11.85 -2.03
C SER A 55 -1.49 -11.70 -3.53
N PRO A 56 -0.21 -11.56 -3.93
CA PRO A 56 1.01 -11.76 -3.14
C PRO A 56 1.59 -10.50 -2.47
N LEU A 57 0.89 -9.36 -2.44
CA LEU A 57 1.44 -8.12 -1.93
C LEU A 57 1.91 -8.26 -0.47
N ASP A 58 3.09 -7.68 -0.19
CA ASP A 58 3.70 -7.62 1.14
C ASP A 58 3.59 -6.26 1.82
N GLY A 59 3.10 -5.26 1.08
CA GLY A 59 2.92 -3.90 1.53
C GLY A 59 2.57 -2.97 0.38
N PHE A 60 2.83 -1.68 0.57
CA PHE A 60 2.62 -0.69 -0.48
C PHE A 60 3.70 -0.78 -1.54
N MET A 61 3.30 -0.58 -2.79
CA MET A 61 4.17 -0.83 -3.94
C MET A 61 5.43 0.03 -3.93
N ARG A 62 6.56 -0.67 -4.07
CA ARG A 62 7.85 -0.10 -4.45
C ARG A 62 7.77 0.42 -5.90
N GLN A 63 8.69 1.30 -6.28
CA GLN A 63 8.60 2.01 -7.56
C GLN A 63 8.59 1.05 -8.75
N PHE A 64 9.38 -0.02 -8.68
CA PHE A 64 9.46 -1.00 -9.75
C PHE A 64 8.13 -1.74 -10.00
N ASP A 65 7.40 -2.11 -8.94
CA ASP A 65 6.09 -2.76 -9.07
C ASP A 65 5.06 -1.76 -9.58
N TYR A 66 5.07 -0.54 -9.04
CA TYR A 66 4.19 0.55 -9.49
C TYR A 66 4.33 0.81 -11.00
N GLU A 67 5.56 0.99 -11.48
CA GLU A 67 5.83 1.25 -12.90
C GLU A 67 5.44 0.05 -13.78
N SER A 68 5.74 -1.17 -13.34
CA SER A 68 5.36 -2.39 -14.06
C SER A 68 3.84 -2.52 -14.20
N VAL A 69 3.10 -2.22 -13.13
CA VAL A 69 1.63 -2.23 -13.12
C VAL A 69 1.06 -1.23 -14.12
N LEU A 70 1.59 0.00 -14.15
CA LEU A 70 1.13 1.01 -15.11
C LEU A 70 1.43 0.64 -16.57
N GLN A 71 2.55 -0.04 -16.82
CA GLN A 71 2.98 -0.40 -18.17
C GLN A 71 2.28 -1.65 -18.71
N SER A 72 2.10 -2.65 -17.85
CA SER A 72 1.77 -4.01 -18.29
C SER A 72 0.62 -4.66 -17.54
N MET A 73 0.07 -4.02 -16.50
CA MET A 73 -0.87 -4.62 -15.55
C MET A 73 -0.30 -5.83 -14.80
N HIS A 74 1.02 -5.89 -14.62
CA HIS A 74 1.67 -6.94 -13.83
C HIS A 74 2.61 -6.31 -12.81
N LEU A 75 2.77 -6.97 -11.67
CA LEU A 75 3.91 -6.76 -10.77
C LEU A 75 5.21 -7.08 -11.50
N ALA A 76 6.34 -6.64 -10.98
CA ALA A 76 7.63 -6.85 -11.66
C ALA A 76 8.04 -8.33 -11.76
N ASP A 77 7.47 -9.20 -10.91
CA ASP A 77 7.65 -10.65 -10.99
C ASP A 77 6.78 -11.33 -12.06
N GLY A 78 5.96 -10.55 -12.78
CA GLY A 78 5.05 -11.04 -13.82
C GLY A 78 3.67 -11.49 -13.30
N THR A 79 3.36 -11.30 -12.02
CA THR A 79 2.02 -11.57 -11.46
C THR A 79 1.02 -10.52 -11.94
N LEU A 80 -0.11 -10.92 -12.51
CA LEU A 80 -1.16 -9.99 -12.97
C LEU A 80 -1.66 -9.12 -11.80
N TRP A 81 -1.55 -7.80 -11.93
CA TRP A 81 -2.06 -6.85 -10.96
C TRP A 81 -2.37 -5.50 -11.64
N PRO A 82 -3.64 -5.15 -11.86
CA PRO A 82 -3.99 -4.04 -12.75
C PRO A 82 -4.08 -2.66 -12.06
N ILE A 83 -4.08 -2.59 -10.72
CA ILE A 83 -4.33 -1.34 -9.97
C ILE A 83 -3.24 -1.11 -8.94
N PRO A 84 -2.52 0.03 -8.97
CA PRO A 84 -1.52 0.35 -7.95
C PRO A 84 -2.10 0.43 -6.53
N ILE A 85 -1.39 -0.19 -5.57
CA ILE A 85 -1.67 -0.10 -4.13
C ILE A 85 -0.54 0.70 -3.48
N THR A 86 -0.81 1.96 -3.15
CA THR A 86 0.23 2.95 -2.83
C THR A 86 -0.12 3.77 -1.59
N LEU A 87 0.90 4.20 -0.86
CA LEU A 87 0.78 5.12 0.28
C LEU A 87 1.34 6.49 -0.12
N ALA A 88 0.48 7.49 -0.25
CA ALA A 88 0.89 8.85 -0.61
C ALA A 88 1.08 9.74 0.62
N VAL A 89 2.23 10.42 0.71
CA VAL A 89 2.54 11.39 1.76
C VAL A 89 2.99 12.72 1.17
N SER A 90 2.84 13.81 1.94
CA SER A 90 3.29 15.12 1.49
C SER A 90 4.82 15.15 1.29
N GLN A 91 5.30 16.03 0.41
CA GLN A 91 6.75 16.23 0.27
C GLN A 91 7.43 16.60 1.60
N GLN A 92 6.76 17.35 2.49
CA GLN A 92 7.29 17.72 3.79
C GLN A 92 7.49 16.48 4.68
N GLN A 93 6.46 15.63 4.80
CA GLN A 93 6.57 14.36 5.54
C GLN A 93 7.67 13.46 4.95
N ALA A 94 7.67 13.30 3.62
CA ALA A 94 8.67 12.53 2.91
C ALA A 94 10.11 13.00 3.19
N THR A 95 10.33 14.31 3.38
CA THR A 95 11.66 14.87 3.66
C THR A 95 12.15 14.50 5.06
N GLY A 96 11.24 14.37 6.03
CA GLY A 96 11.56 13.98 7.40
C GLY A 96 11.78 12.49 7.63
N LEU A 97 11.61 11.66 6.59
CA LEU A 97 11.73 10.20 6.65
C LEU A 97 12.93 9.71 5.84
N ALA A 98 13.65 8.73 6.36
CA ALA A 98 14.77 8.07 5.69
C ALA A 98 14.37 6.68 5.15
N MET A 99 15.17 6.19 4.20
CA MET A 99 15.10 4.80 3.76
C MET A 99 15.47 3.87 4.92
N GLY A 100 14.71 2.80 5.11
CA GLY A 100 14.86 1.87 6.23
C GLY A 100 14.15 2.30 7.52
N ASP A 101 13.60 3.52 7.58
CA ASP A 101 12.78 3.94 8.71
C ASP A 101 11.54 3.06 8.83
N ARG A 102 11.10 2.85 10.06
CA ARG A 102 9.82 2.24 10.36
C ARG A 102 8.83 3.32 10.80
N ILE A 103 7.63 3.27 10.24
CA ILE A 103 6.55 4.22 10.52
C ILE A 103 5.31 3.49 11.05
N ALA A 104 4.54 4.16 11.90
CA ALA A 104 3.22 3.73 12.32
C ALA A 104 2.15 4.35 11.40
N LEU A 105 1.26 3.53 10.88
CA LEU A 105 0.16 3.93 10.01
C LEU A 105 -1.12 4.00 10.84
N VAL A 106 -1.65 5.20 11.02
CA VAL A 106 -2.79 5.45 11.90
C VAL A 106 -3.92 6.04 11.09
N ASP A 107 -5.09 5.41 11.16
CA ASP A 107 -6.27 5.86 10.43
C ASP A 107 -6.68 7.27 10.87
N ASP A 108 -6.90 8.15 9.90
CA ASP A 108 -7.11 9.56 10.18
C ASP A 108 -8.48 9.85 10.82
N GLU A 109 -9.48 9.02 10.51
CA GLU A 109 -10.86 9.21 10.97
C GLU A 109 -11.06 8.66 12.39
N THR A 110 -10.52 7.46 12.67
CA THR A 110 -10.72 6.73 13.92
C THR A 110 -9.60 6.95 14.94
N GLY A 111 -8.40 7.29 14.47
CA GLY A 111 -7.20 7.34 15.30
C GLY A 111 -6.62 5.96 15.66
N GLU A 112 -7.13 4.88 15.06
CA GLU A 112 -6.65 3.53 15.30
C GLU A 112 -5.32 3.26 14.60
N LEU A 113 -4.39 2.60 15.31
CA LEU A 113 -3.18 2.07 14.71
C LEU A 113 -3.53 0.86 13.84
N ILE A 114 -3.32 0.98 12.53
CA ILE A 114 -3.71 -0.05 11.56
C ILE A 114 -2.54 -1.00 11.25
N ALA A 115 -1.35 -0.45 11.03
CA ALA A 115 -0.16 -1.23 10.68
C ALA A 115 1.13 -0.46 11.00
N THR A 116 2.25 -1.15 10.90
CA THR A 116 3.58 -0.55 10.76
C THR A 116 4.13 -0.85 9.37
N MET A 117 5.03 0.00 8.88
CA MET A 117 5.65 -0.15 7.57
C MET A 117 7.14 0.18 7.64
N VAL A 118 7.96 -0.57 6.90
CA VAL A 118 9.36 -0.21 6.63
C VAL A 118 9.43 0.49 5.28
N ILE A 119 10.13 1.64 5.22
CA ILE A 119 10.29 2.40 3.99
C ILE A 119 11.43 1.81 3.17
N GLU A 120 11.11 1.14 2.07
CA GLU A 120 12.08 0.61 1.12
C GLU A 120 12.14 1.38 -0.19
N ASP A 121 11.17 2.27 -0.44
CA ASP A 121 11.16 3.18 -1.59
C ASP A 121 10.46 4.49 -1.25
N LYS A 122 10.94 5.57 -1.88
CA LYS A 122 10.36 6.92 -1.77
C LYS A 122 10.49 7.65 -3.09
N TYR A 123 9.39 7.79 -3.82
CA TYR A 123 9.41 8.23 -5.21
C TYR A 123 8.24 9.16 -5.56
N ARG A 124 8.44 9.97 -6.59
CA ARG A 124 7.37 10.79 -7.20
C ARG A 124 6.75 10.03 -8.36
N TYR A 125 5.53 10.39 -8.70
CA TYR A 125 4.74 9.71 -9.71
C TYR A 125 3.92 10.71 -10.53
N ASP A 126 3.62 10.34 -11.77
CA ASP A 126 2.77 11.12 -12.65
C ASP A 126 1.32 10.65 -12.52
N LYS A 127 0.55 11.38 -11.70
CA LYS A 127 -0.88 11.14 -11.51
C LYS A 127 -1.67 11.16 -12.82
N THR A 128 -1.28 11.97 -13.80
CA THR A 128 -1.96 12.04 -15.10
C THR A 128 -1.69 10.79 -15.92
N LEU A 129 -0.46 10.29 -15.90
CA LEU A 129 -0.10 9.02 -16.51
C LEU A 129 -0.88 7.87 -15.87
N GLU A 130 -0.88 7.79 -14.53
CA GLU A 130 -1.62 6.75 -13.81
C GLU A 130 -3.12 6.81 -14.11
N ALA A 131 -3.72 8.00 -14.13
CA ALA A 131 -5.14 8.16 -14.49
C ALA A 131 -5.46 7.58 -15.88
N LYS A 132 -4.62 7.88 -16.88
CA LYS A 132 -4.76 7.34 -18.24
C LYS A 132 -4.60 5.83 -18.28
N GLN A 133 -3.64 5.27 -17.53
CA GLN A 133 -3.36 3.84 -17.59
C GLN A 133 -4.37 3.00 -16.81
N VAL A 134 -4.79 3.47 -15.64
CA VAL A 134 -5.67 2.73 -14.73
C VAL A 134 -7.14 2.99 -15.03
N PHE A 135 -7.54 4.25 -15.18
CA PHE A 135 -8.95 4.64 -15.34
C PHE A 135 -9.36 4.91 -16.79
N ARG A 136 -8.39 4.87 -17.73
CA ARG A 136 -8.62 5.15 -19.18
C ARG A 136 -9.19 6.54 -19.46
N THR A 137 -9.07 7.45 -18.50
CA THR A 137 -9.52 8.84 -18.60
C THR A 137 -8.73 9.71 -17.63
N THR A 138 -8.65 11.01 -17.91
CA THR A 138 -8.14 12.03 -16.98
C THR A 138 -9.23 12.98 -16.51
N ASP A 139 -10.50 12.64 -16.77
CA ASP A 139 -11.64 13.45 -16.34
C ASP A 139 -11.77 13.40 -14.82
N ALA A 140 -11.65 14.56 -14.18
CA ALA A 140 -11.78 14.71 -12.73
C ALA A 140 -13.21 14.43 -12.23
N ALA A 141 -14.21 14.32 -13.11
CA ALA A 141 -15.54 13.82 -12.74
C ALA A 141 -15.54 12.30 -12.46
N HIS A 142 -14.55 11.55 -12.97
CA HIS A 142 -14.41 10.13 -12.64
C HIS A 142 -13.93 9.97 -11.19
N PRO A 143 -14.64 9.24 -10.31
CA PRO A 143 -14.31 9.17 -8.88
C PRO A 143 -12.89 8.67 -8.58
N GLY A 144 -12.40 7.69 -9.34
CA GLY A 144 -11.02 7.19 -9.19
C GLY A 144 -9.95 8.23 -9.57
N VAL A 145 -10.23 9.03 -10.61
CA VAL A 145 -9.31 10.08 -11.06
C VAL A 145 -9.31 11.22 -10.05
N ALA A 146 -10.48 11.63 -9.56
CA ALA A 146 -10.61 12.64 -8.53
C ALA A 146 -9.81 12.28 -7.27
N LYS A 147 -9.94 11.03 -6.80
CA LYS A 147 -9.18 10.53 -5.65
C LYS A 147 -7.66 10.58 -5.91
N LEU A 148 -7.21 10.06 -7.04
CA LEU A 148 -5.79 10.07 -7.43
C LEU A 148 -5.22 11.48 -7.51
N PHE A 149 -5.95 12.42 -8.11
CA PHE A 149 -5.50 13.81 -8.23
C PHE A 149 -5.37 14.50 -6.87
N ASN A 150 -6.24 14.14 -5.92
CA ASN A 150 -6.20 14.64 -4.54
C ASN A 150 -5.16 13.97 -3.64
N GLN A 151 -4.49 12.89 -4.06
CA GLN A 151 -3.44 12.26 -3.26
C GLN A 151 -2.23 13.19 -3.07
N GLN A 152 -1.34 12.86 -2.14
CA GLN A 152 -0.11 13.62 -1.91
C GLN A 152 0.95 13.32 -2.99
N GLU A 153 2.08 14.04 -2.97
CA GLU A 153 3.02 14.07 -4.10
C GLU A 153 4.08 12.98 -4.11
N VAL A 154 4.32 12.31 -2.97
CA VAL A 154 5.37 11.30 -2.82
C VAL A 154 4.74 9.98 -2.38
N LEU A 155 5.09 8.89 -3.05
CA LEU A 155 4.70 7.55 -2.66
C LEU A 155 5.81 6.92 -1.80
N LEU A 156 5.39 6.25 -0.73
CA LEU A 156 6.24 5.38 0.06
C LEU A 156 5.93 3.93 -0.31
N GLY A 157 6.98 3.15 -0.59
CA GLY A 157 6.90 1.73 -0.90
C GLY A 157 7.66 0.88 0.11
N GLY A 158 7.19 -0.32 0.37
CA GLY A 158 7.81 -1.25 1.31
C GLY A 158 6.81 -2.10 2.09
N PRO A 159 7.32 -3.07 2.87
CA PRO A 159 6.51 -4.10 3.50
C PRO A 159 5.77 -3.57 4.72
N VAL A 160 4.60 -4.15 4.98
CA VAL A 160 3.74 -3.82 6.13
C VAL A 160 3.67 -4.97 7.14
N THR A 161 3.36 -4.64 8.38
CA THR A 161 3.25 -5.56 9.52
C THR A 161 2.17 -5.10 10.48
#